data_AF-A0A0D3IK89-F1
#
_entry.id   AF-A0A0D3IK89-F1
#
_cell.length_a   1.000
_cell.length_b   1.000
_cell.length_c   1.000
_cell.angle_alpha   90.00
_cell.angle_beta   90.00
_cell.angle_gamma   90.00
#
_symmetry.space_group_name_H-M   'P 1'
#
loop_
_entity.id
_entity.type
_entity.pdbx_description
1 polymer ?
#
loop_
_entity_poly.entity_id
_entity_poly.type
_entity_poly.pdbx_seq_one_letter_code
_entity_poly.pdbx_strand_id
1 'polypeptide(L)'
;MADADTGGVEPVKIYENTFRLEPTEEQRFKPSVAVNAMKETLEASMSYTLEKDEGGQYVWEYDREEAADVAKEVSQECTARVKAALGEQPRYKLICHVVVSENVQQSFRVSSRCLWDK
;
A
#
# COMPACT_ATOMS: atom_id res chain seq x y z
N MET A 1 35.14 48.19 25.55
CA MET A 1 34.03 48.75 24.75
C MET A 1 34.26 48.30 23.32
N ALA A 2 33.79 47.09 23.01
CA ALA A 2 33.84 46.32 21.75
C ALA A 2 33.46 44.89 22.19
N ASP A 3 32.60 44.09 21.57
CA ASP A 3 32.08 44.04 20.21
C ASP A 3 30.59 43.62 20.27
N ALA A 4 29.74 44.24 19.47
CA ALA A 4 28.34 43.83 19.32
C ALA A 4 28.26 42.71 18.27
N ASP A 5 27.99 41.50 18.75
CA ASP A 5 27.65 40.33 17.96
C ASP A 5 26.45 40.65 17.04
N THR A 6 26.73 40.85 15.75
CA THR A 6 25.70 41.10 14.75
C THR A 6 25.25 39.73 14.24
N GLY A 7 24.28 39.13 14.95
CA GLY A 7 23.66 37.88 14.56
C GLY A 7 23.14 37.96 13.11
N GLY A 8 23.79 37.21 12.22
CA GLY A 8 23.41 37.13 10.82
C GLY A 8 22.02 36.55 10.67
N VAL A 9 21.07 37.39 10.25
CA VAL A 9 19.73 36.96 9.87
C VAL A 9 19.86 36.09 8.62
N GLU A 10 19.55 34.81 8.72
CA GLU A 10 19.54 33.92 7.55
C GLU A 10 18.53 34.46 6.51
N PRO A 11 18.94 34.62 5.23
CA PRO A 11 18.07 35.20 4.22
C PRO A 11 16.85 34.30 4.01
N VAL A 12 15.66 34.91 4.04
CA VAL A 12 14.38 34.25 3.75
C VAL A 12 14.43 33.70 2.33
N LYS A 13 14.53 32.37 2.21
CA LYS A 13 14.46 31.67 0.92
C LYS A 13 13.05 31.79 0.37
N ILE A 14 12.88 32.70 -0.58
CA ILE A 14 11.67 32.81 -1.39
C ILE A 14 11.72 31.66 -2.41
N TYR A 15 10.85 30.67 -2.23
CA TYR A 15 10.70 29.56 -3.18
C TYR A 15 9.70 29.96 -4.26
N GLU A 16 10.11 29.88 -5.52
CA GLU A 16 9.18 30.01 -6.64
C GLU A 16 8.41 28.70 -6.87
N ASN A 17 7.14 28.82 -7.26
CA ASN A 17 6.32 27.68 -7.59
C ASN A 17 6.85 26.98 -8.84
N THR A 18 7.41 25.78 -8.66
CA THR A 18 7.79 24.91 -9.76
C THR A 18 6.53 24.23 -10.29
N PHE A 19 5.90 24.81 -11.33
CA PHE A 19 4.73 24.27 -12.03
C PHE A 19 5.02 22.95 -12.80
N ARG A 20 5.71 22.01 -12.16
CA ARG A 20 6.03 20.70 -12.73
C ARG A 20 4.75 19.90 -12.87
N LEU A 21 4.39 19.58 -14.11
CA LEU A 21 3.17 18.82 -14.42
C LEU A 21 3.40 17.30 -14.31
N GLU A 22 4.60 16.83 -14.65
CA GLU A 22 4.95 15.41 -14.65
C GLU A 22 5.68 14.99 -13.36
N PRO A 23 5.48 13.74 -12.90
CA PRO A 23 6.31 13.16 -11.84
C PRO A 23 7.75 12.98 -12.32
N THR A 24 8.72 13.14 -11.41
CA THR A 24 10.10 12.70 -11.68
C THR A 24 10.17 11.17 -11.78
N GLU A 25 11.24 10.61 -12.34
CA GLU A 25 11.40 9.14 -12.47
C GLU A 25 11.28 8.40 -11.13
N GLU A 26 11.74 9.04 -10.05
CA GLU A 26 11.65 8.51 -8.69
C GLU A 26 10.21 8.53 -8.16
N GLN A 27 9.45 9.56 -8.52
CA GLN A 27 8.04 9.72 -8.15
C GLN A 27 7.10 8.92 -9.04
N ARG A 28 7.58 8.28 -10.11
CA ARG A 28 6.74 7.48 -11.01
C ARG A 28 6.32 6.18 -10.30
N PHE A 29 5.08 5.77 -10.53
CA PHE A 29 4.59 4.51 -10.00
C PHE A 29 5.32 3.33 -10.67
N LYS A 30 5.88 2.43 -9.85
CA LYS A 30 6.61 1.24 -10.30
C LYS A 30 5.77 -0.01 -10.03
N PRO A 31 5.09 -0.59 -11.04
CA PRO A 31 4.14 -1.69 -10.82
C PRO A 31 4.80 -2.94 -10.23
N SER A 32 6.02 -3.27 -10.65
CA SER A 32 6.76 -4.44 -10.17
C SER A 32 7.01 -4.39 -8.66
N VAL A 33 7.41 -3.21 -8.15
CA VAL A 33 7.65 -2.99 -6.72
C VAL A 33 6.35 -3.15 -5.93
N ALA A 34 5.26 -2.55 -6.41
CA ALA A 34 3.96 -2.66 -5.77
C ALA A 34 3.45 -4.11 -5.74
N VAL A 35 3.59 -4.86 -6.84
CA VAL A 35 3.16 -6.27 -6.92
C VAL A 35 3.95 -7.14 -5.94
N ASN A 36 5.26 -6.97 -5.84
CA ASN A 36 6.08 -7.74 -4.90
C ASN A 36 5.70 -7.42 -3.45
N ALA A 37 5.57 -6.13 -3.11
CA ALA A 37 5.15 -5.71 -1.77
C ALA A 37 3.75 -6.23 -1.38
N MET A 38 2.81 -6.30 -2.33
CA MET A 38 1.49 -6.88 -2.10
C MET A 38 1.55 -8.40 -1.87
N LYS A 39 2.36 -9.12 -2.66
CA LYS A 39 2.54 -10.57 -2.48
C LYS A 39 3.16 -10.91 -1.13
N GLU A 40 4.23 -10.21 -0.75
CA GLU A 40 4.89 -10.40 0.55
C GLU A 40 3.92 -10.10 1.71
N THR A 41 3.10 -9.05 1.60
CA THR A 41 2.07 -8.76 2.60
C THR A 41 1.04 -9.88 2.70
N LEU A 42 0.55 -10.36 1.56
CA LEU A 42 -0.48 -11.40 1.53
C LEU A 42 0.04 -12.72 2.11
N GLU A 43 1.24 -13.13 1.73
CA GLU A 43 1.89 -14.34 2.25
C GLU A 43 2.16 -14.23 3.75
N ALA A 44 2.65 -13.08 4.23
CA ALA A 44 2.89 -12.87 5.65
C ALA A 44 1.57 -12.88 6.44
N SER A 45 0.57 -12.13 5.98
CA SER A 45 -0.70 -11.95 6.67
C SER A 45 -1.57 -13.21 6.66
N MET A 46 -1.55 -14.02 5.59
CA MET A 46 -2.45 -15.18 5.46
C MET A 46 -1.76 -16.53 5.61
N SER A 47 -0.47 -16.58 5.97
CA SER A 47 0.27 -17.83 6.14
C SER A 47 -0.38 -18.80 7.15
N TYR A 48 -0.95 -18.27 8.24
CA TYR A 48 -1.64 -19.06 9.26
C TYR A 48 -2.86 -19.82 8.72
N THR A 49 -3.49 -19.33 7.64
CA THR A 49 -4.68 -19.98 7.04
C THR A 49 -4.33 -21.30 6.33
N LEU A 50 -3.04 -21.52 6.03
CA LEU A 50 -2.55 -22.69 5.31
C LEU A 50 -2.09 -23.81 6.25
N GLU A 51 -2.08 -23.59 7.56
CA GLU A 51 -1.67 -24.58 8.54
C GLU A 51 -2.66 -25.74 8.57
N LYS A 52 -2.10 -26.97 8.55
CA LYS A 52 -2.86 -28.22 8.56
C LYS A 52 -2.52 -29.04 9.79
N ASP A 53 -3.54 -29.59 10.41
CA ASP A 53 -3.38 -30.56 11.51
C ASP A 53 -2.84 -31.90 11.03
N GLU A 54 -2.47 -32.78 11.98
CA GLU A 54 -2.01 -34.16 11.71
C GLU A 54 -3.02 -34.98 10.87
N GLY A 55 -4.30 -34.60 10.90
CA GLY A 55 -5.38 -35.18 10.10
C GLY A 55 -5.55 -34.57 8.70
N GLY A 56 -4.72 -33.61 8.30
CA GLY A 56 -4.75 -32.94 7.00
C GLY A 56 -5.88 -31.91 6.80
N GLN A 57 -6.64 -31.61 7.87
CA GLN A 57 -7.64 -30.54 7.90
C GLN A 57 -6.95 -29.20 8.15
N TYR A 58 -7.51 -28.11 7.61
CA TYR A 58 -7.03 -26.76 7.92
C TYR A 58 -7.40 -26.40 9.35
N VAL A 59 -6.45 -25.81 10.08
CA VAL A 59 -6.68 -25.35 11.46
C VAL A 59 -7.61 -24.13 11.48
N TRP A 60 -7.51 -23.29 10.44
CA TRP A 60 -8.33 -22.10 10.27
C TRP A 60 -9.53 -22.39 9.36
N GLU A 61 -10.72 -21.98 9.80
CA GLU A 61 -11.98 -22.09 9.06
C GLU A 61 -12.50 -20.68 8.72
N TYR A 62 -13.20 -20.56 7.59
CA TYR A 62 -13.76 -19.29 7.15
C TYR A 62 -14.93 -18.87 8.05
N ASP A 63 -14.80 -17.73 8.69
CA ASP A 63 -15.92 -17.01 9.32
C ASP A 63 -16.22 -15.71 8.56
N ARG A 64 -17.51 -15.35 8.49
CA ARG A 64 -17.96 -14.16 7.72
C ARG A 64 -17.54 -12.86 8.40
N GLU A 65 -17.65 -12.76 9.72
CA GLU A 65 -17.31 -11.55 10.46
C GLU A 65 -15.80 -11.36 10.47
N GLU A 66 -15.04 -12.43 10.76
CA GLU A 66 -13.58 -12.41 10.68
C GLU A 66 -13.07 -12.10 9.27
N ALA A 67 -13.70 -12.64 8.22
CA ALA A 67 -13.30 -12.35 6.84
C ALA A 67 -13.43 -10.87 6.47
N ALA A 68 -14.40 -10.16 7.03
CA ALA A 68 -14.57 -8.73 6.80
C ALA A 68 -13.43 -7.93 7.46
N ASP A 69 -13.04 -8.32 8.68
CA ASP A 69 -11.92 -7.72 9.40
C ASP A 69 -10.59 -8.03 8.72
N VAL A 70 -10.36 -9.29 8.33
CA VAL A 70 -9.17 -9.70 7.55
C VAL A 70 -9.07 -8.90 6.25
N ALA A 71 -10.17 -8.76 5.49
CA ALA A 71 -10.15 -7.97 4.25
C ALA A 71 -9.74 -6.51 4.50
N LYS A 72 -10.22 -5.91 5.60
CA LYS A 72 -9.91 -4.55 6.00
C LYS A 72 -8.45 -4.41 6.43
N GLU A 73 -7.97 -5.30 7.29
CA GLU A 73 -6.57 -5.30 7.77
C GLU A 73 -5.60 -5.49 6.61
N VAL A 74 -5.81 -6.51 5.77
CA VAL A 74 -4.98 -6.78 4.58
C VAL A 74 -4.98 -5.58 3.64
N SER A 75 -6.13 -4.92 3.43
CA SER A 75 -6.20 -3.74 2.55
C SER A 75 -5.37 -2.56 3.09
N GLN A 76 -5.38 -2.35 4.41
CA GLN A 76 -4.63 -1.28 5.06
C GLN A 76 -3.13 -1.58 5.06
N GLU A 77 -2.75 -2.82 5.38
CA GLU A 77 -1.36 -3.25 5.41
C GLU A 77 -0.75 -3.25 4.00
N CYS A 78 -1.47 -3.75 2.99
CA CYS A 78 -1.04 -3.68 1.59
C CYS A 78 -0.82 -2.22 1.16
N THR A 79 -1.76 -1.33 1.50
CA THR A 79 -1.64 0.09 1.17
C THR A 79 -0.43 0.73 1.87
N ALA A 80 -0.16 0.37 3.13
CA ALA A 80 0.97 0.88 3.89
C ALA A 80 2.32 0.36 3.35
N ARG A 81 2.46 -0.96 3.10
CA ARG A 81 3.67 -1.55 2.51
C ARG A 81 3.96 -0.99 1.13
N VAL A 82 2.95 -0.86 0.27
CA VAL A 82 3.12 -0.31 -1.08
C VAL A 82 3.59 1.14 -1.01
N LYS A 83 3.02 1.97 -0.11
CA LYS A 83 3.50 3.34 0.11
C LYS A 83 4.95 3.37 0.61
N ALA A 84 5.31 2.51 1.56
CA ALA A 84 6.67 2.45 2.08
C ALA A 84 7.68 2.00 1.00
N ALA A 85 7.33 0.99 0.20
CA ALA A 85 8.20 0.44 -0.84
C ALA A 85 8.39 1.38 -2.05
N LEU A 86 7.36 2.15 -2.41
CA LEU A 86 7.43 3.11 -3.51
C LEU A 86 8.06 4.46 -3.10
N GLY A 87 8.20 4.71 -1.80
CA GLY A 87 8.64 5.99 -1.27
C GLY A 87 7.58 7.08 -1.39
N GLU A 88 7.99 8.35 -1.27
CA GLU A 88 7.08 9.48 -1.35
C GLU A 88 6.53 9.65 -2.78
N GLN A 89 5.24 9.38 -2.95
CA GLN A 89 4.53 9.49 -4.22
C GLN A 89 3.45 10.60 -4.12
N PRO A 90 3.84 11.89 -4.03
CA PRO A 90 2.92 12.97 -3.65
C PRO A 90 1.82 13.24 -4.69
N ARG A 91 1.94 12.68 -5.90
CA ARG A 91 1.03 12.90 -7.03
C ARG A 91 0.01 11.79 -7.24
N TYR A 92 0.19 10.62 -6.63
CA TYR A 92 -0.68 9.46 -6.85
C TYR A 92 -1.61 9.21 -5.68
N LYS A 93 -2.87 8.89 -5.99
CA LYS A 93 -3.83 8.33 -5.04
C LYS A 93 -3.89 6.83 -5.26
N LEU A 94 -3.65 6.06 -4.19
CA LEU A 94 -3.68 4.60 -4.24
C LEU A 94 -5.02 4.10 -3.72
N ILE A 95 -5.62 3.15 -4.43
CA ILE A 95 -6.85 2.45 -4.05
C ILE A 95 -6.51 0.96 -3.99
N CYS A 96 -6.75 0.33 -2.84
CA CYS A 96 -6.62 -1.11 -2.66
C CYS A 96 -8.02 -1.72 -2.54
N HIS A 97 -8.27 -2.78 -3.31
CA HIS A 97 -9.52 -3.54 -3.26
C HIS A 97 -9.19 -5.00 -2.96
N VAL A 98 -9.69 -5.50 -1.84
CA VAL A 98 -9.44 -6.86 -1.35
C VAL A 98 -10.78 -7.60 -1.33
N VAL A 99 -10.78 -8.83 -1.82
CA VAL A 99 -11.95 -9.73 -1.78
C VAL A 99 -11.52 -11.01 -1.09
N VAL A 100 -12.22 -11.35 -0.01
CA VAL A 100 -12.04 -12.62 0.72
C VAL A 100 -13.34 -13.42 0.56
N SER A 101 -13.20 -14.67 0.15
CA SER A 101 -14.34 -15.56 -0.11
C SER A 101 -14.03 -16.98 0.32
N GLU A 102 -15.06 -17.70 0.74
CA GLU A 102 -14.97 -19.10 1.11
C GLU A 102 -14.70 -20.00 -0.12
N ASN A 103 -13.85 -21.01 0.05
CA ASN A 103 -13.54 -21.98 -1.00
C ASN A 103 -14.47 -23.20 -0.94
N VAL A 104 -15.71 -23.02 -1.39
CA VAL A 104 -16.75 -24.08 -1.42
C VAL A 104 -16.82 -24.77 -2.79
N GLN A 105 -15.68 -24.88 -3.49
CA GLN A 105 -15.62 -25.41 -4.87
C GLN A 105 -16.54 -24.68 -5.86
N GLN A 106 -16.83 -23.40 -5.60
CA GLN A 106 -17.62 -22.55 -6.49
C GLN A 106 -16.71 -21.76 -7.43
N SER A 107 -17.16 -21.54 -8.66
CA SER A 107 -16.44 -20.67 -9.59
C SER A 107 -16.73 -19.21 -9.25
N PHE A 108 -15.69 -18.43 -9.01
CA PHE A 108 -15.79 -16.99 -8.79
C PHE A 108 -14.97 -16.23 -9.83
N ARG A 109 -15.51 -15.12 -10.34
CA ARG A 109 -14.81 -14.24 -11.29
C ARG A 109 -14.99 -12.79 -10.89
N VAL A 110 -13.87 -12.11 -10.65
CA VAL A 110 -13.82 -10.66 -10.46
C VAL A 110 -13.57 -9.99 -11.81
N SER A 111 -14.38 -8.99 -12.13
CA SER A 111 -14.14 -8.08 -13.26
C SER A 111 -14.39 -6.66 -12.79
N SER A 112 -13.48 -5.76 -13.11
CA SER A 112 -13.64 -4.33 -12.87
C SER A 112 -13.54 -3.58 -14.19
N ARG A 113 -14.49 -2.69 -14.44
CA ARG A 113 -14.44 -1.75 -15.56
C ARG A 113 -14.19 -0.37 -15.00
N CYS A 114 -13.02 0.18 -15.30
CA CYS A 114 -12.63 1.50 -14.85
C CYS A 114 -12.42 2.41 -16.06
N LEU A 115 -12.86 3.66 -15.94
CA LEU A 115 -12.55 4.72 -16.89
C LEU A 115 -11.38 5.53 -16.30
N TRP A 116 -10.17 4.96 -16.40
CA TRP A 116 -8.96 5.67 -16.00
C TRP A 116 -8.59 6.71 -17.06
N ASP A 117 -8.14 7.88 -16.63
CA ASP A 117 -7.52 8.85 -17.53
C ASP A 117 -6.29 8.21 -18.20
N LYS A 118 -6.15 8.40 -19.51
CA LYS A 118 -5.18 7.66 -20.33
C LYS A 118 -3.76 8.21 -20.21
#